data_AF-A0A950EZZ6-F1
#
_entry.id   AF-A0A950EZZ6-F1
#
_cell.length_a   1.000
_cell.length_b   1.000
_cell.length_c   1.000
_cell.angle_alpha   90.00
_cell.angle_beta   90.00
_cell.angle_gamma   90.00
#
_symmetry.space_group_name_H-M   'P 1'
#
loop_
_entity.id
_entity.type
_entity.pdbx_description
1 polymer ?
#
loop_
_entity_poly.entity_id
_entity_poly.type
_entity_poly.pdbx_seq_one_letter_code
_entity_poly.pdbx_strand_id
1 'polypeptide(L)'
;EEREHAMKFVKFLLSAGGRVVIPAISAPQSEFESVLGAAQLALDAEMGTTRQIYDLVELATDEKNYIALNFLQWFVSEQLEEVSSAEARLTVIRRAGPSVLMVEAYLAHETK
;
A
#
# COMPACT_ATOMS: atom_id res chain seq x y z
N GLU A 1 4.58 -7.58 1.46
CA GLU A 1 3.60 -7.15 0.43
C GLU A 1 4.20 -6.54 -0.84
N GLU A 2 4.64 -5.28 -0.81
CA GLU A 2 4.58 -4.39 -1.99
C GLU A 2 5.29 -4.87 -3.26
N ARG A 3 6.46 -5.50 -3.12
CA ARG A 3 7.15 -6.08 -4.28
C ARG A 3 6.31 -7.20 -4.93
N GLU A 4 5.62 -8.00 -4.13
CA GLU A 4 4.74 -9.06 -4.63
C GLU A 4 3.51 -8.49 -5.32
N HIS A 5 2.97 -7.36 -4.83
CA HIS A 5 1.88 -6.61 -5.48
C HIS A 5 2.30 -6.18 -6.89
N ALA A 6 3.46 -5.56 -7.01
CA ALA A 6 4.02 -5.19 -8.31
C ALA A 6 4.18 -6.41 -9.23
N MET A 7 4.66 -7.54 -8.71
CA MET A 7 4.81 -8.76 -9.51
C MET A 7 3.47 -9.38 -9.95
N LYS A 8 2.38 -9.19 -9.20
CA LYS A 8 1.03 -9.59 -9.64
C LYS A 8 0.59 -8.79 -10.86
N PHE A 9 0.82 -7.48 -10.89
CA PHE A 9 0.60 -6.66 -12.08
C PHE A 9 1.44 -7.11 -13.27
N VAL A 10 2.74 -7.35 -13.07
CA VAL A 10 3.62 -7.87 -14.12
C VAL A 10 3.07 -9.18 -14.69
N LYS A 11 2.70 -10.13 -13.84
CA LYS A 11 2.13 -11.42 -14.26
C LYS A 11 0.81 -11.26 -15.01
N PHE A 12 -0.08 -10.39 -14.52
CA PHE A 12 -1.35 -10.10 -15.17
C PHE A 12 -1.15 -9.54 -16.58
N LEU A 13 -0.31 -8.51 -16.72
CA LEU A 13 -0.03 -7.88 -18.01
C LEU A 13 0.59 -8.86 -19.00
N LEU A 14 1.57 -9.68 -18.57
CA LEU A 14 2.16 -10.72 -19.42
C LEU A 14 1.13 -11.77 -19.84
N SER A 15 0.23 -12.17 -18.94
CA SER A 15 -0.83 -13.16 -19.24
C SER A 15 -1.88 -12.61 -20.21
N ALA A 16 -2.12 -11.30 -20.19
CA ALA A 16 -2.98 -10.60 -21.15
C ALA A 16 -2.29 -10.34 -22.51
N GLY A 17 -1.04 -10.79 -22.70
CA GLY A 17 -0.26 -10.56 -23.92
C GLY A 17 0.34 -9.15 -24.02
N GLY A 18 0.33 -8.38 -22.92
CA GLY A 18 0.87 -7.04 -22.84
C GLY A 18 2.40 -7.02 -22.75
N ARG A 19 3.00 -5.93 -23.21
CA ARG A 19 4.43 -5.66 -23.01
C ARG A 19 4.63 -4.95 -21.68
N VAL A 20 5.50 -5.49 -20.83
CA VAL A 20 5.87 -4.89 -19.55
C VAL A 20 7.23 -4.21 -19.65
N VAL A 21 7.33 -3.02 -19.07
CA VAL A 21 8.59 -2.32 -18.83
C VAL A 21 8.68 -2.07 -17.34
N ILE A 22 9.80 -2.44 -16.72
CA ILE A 22 10.08 -2.12 -15.32
C ILE A 22 10.79 -0.77 -15.28
N PRO A 23 10.15 0.30 -14.78
CA PRO A 23 10.76 1.63 -14.78
C PRO A 23 11.79 1.76 -13.66
N ALA A 24 12.65 2.76 -13.77
CA ALA A 24 13.38 3.27 -12.63
C ALA A 24 12.40 3.94 -11.65
N ILE A 25 12.67 3.83 -10.35
CA ILE A 25 11.91 4.50 -9.30
C ILE A 25 12.78 5.56 -8.63
N SER A 26 12.15 6.64 -8.15
CA SER A 26 12.84 7.64 -7.34
C SER A 26 13.34 7.02 -6.04
N ALA A 27 14.47 7.54 -5.54
CA ALA A 27 14.95 7.14 -4.22
C ALA A 27 13.89 7.47 -3.14
N PRO A 28 13.61 6.55 -2.20
CA PRO A 28 12.69 6.83 -1.11
C PRO A 28 13.28 7.86 -0.16
N GLN A 29 12.41 8.53 0.61
CA GLN A 29 12.85 9.37 1.72
C GLN A 29 13.56 8.49 2.76
N SER A 30 14.82 8.81 3.09
CA SER A 30 15.64 8.07 4.04
C SER A 30 15.84 8.77 5.39
N GLU A 31 15.49 10.05 5.48
CA GLU A 31 15.65 10.86 6.69
C GLU A 31 14.28 11.31 7.21
N PHE A 32 14.10 11.24 8.53
CA PHE A 32 12.85 11.56 9.20
C PHE A 32 13.13 12.32 10.49
N GLU A 33 12.41 13.42 10.71
CA GLU A 33 12.50 14.20 11.94
C GLU A 33 11.91 13.45 13.15
N SER A 34 11.00 12.50 12.91
CA SER A 34 10.38 11.69 13.97
C SER A 34 9.78 10.39 13.43
N VAL A 35 9.57 9.42 14.33
CA VAL A 35 8.83 8.18 14.06
C VAL A 35 7.39 8.49 13.60
N LEU A 36 6.78 9.54 14.17
CA LEU A 36 5.45 10.00 13.75
C LEU A 36 5.45 10.45 12.29
N GLY A 37 6.48 11.18 11.87
CA GLY A 37 6.64 11.62 10.48
C GLY A 37 6.80 10.44 9.51
N ALA A 38 7.59 9.43 9.89
CA ALA A 38 7.74 8.21 9.09
C ALA A 38 6.42 7.42 8.96
N ALA A 39 5.67 7.27 10.06
CA ALA A 39 4.39 6.58 10.05
C ALA A 39 3.31 7.34 9.26
N GLN A 40 3.30 8.67 9.31
CA GLN A 40 2.41 9.49 8.50
C GLN A 40 2.73 9.33 7.01
N LEU A 41 4.02 9.33 6.63
CA LEU A 41 4.41 9.11 5.23
C LEU A 41 3.94 7.73 4.72
N ALA A 42 4.02 6.69 5.55
CA ALA A 42 3.54 5.36 5.19
C ALA A 42 2.02 5.33 4.95
N LEU A 43 1.23 5.95 5.84
CA LEU A 43 -0.22 6.06 5.64
C LEU A 43 -0.57 6.87 4.38
N ASP A 44 0.12 7.98 4.15
CA ASP A 44 -0.12 8.82 2.98
C ASP A 44 0.22 8.07 1.67
N ALA A 45 1.24 7.22 1.69
CA ALA A 45 1.58 6.33 0.58
C ALA A 45 0.46 5.32 0.31
N GLU A 46 -0.08 4.66 1.34
CA GLU A 46 -1.19 3.71 1.19
C GLU A 46 -2.47 4.38 0.68
N MET A 47 -2.77 5.59 1.15
CA MET A 47 -3.88 6.39 0.60
C MET A 47 -3.62 6.79 -0.86
N GLY A 48 -2.36 7.03 -1.24
CA GLY A 48 -1.93 7.23 -2.61
C GLY A 48 -2.19 6.00 -3.49
N THR A 49 -1.70 4.84 -3.08
CA THR A 49 -1.90 3.55 -3.76
C THR A 49 -3.39 3.22 -3.90
N THR A 50 -4.18 3.42 -2.85
CA THR A 50 -5.64 3.19 -2.86
C THR A 50 -6.34 4.00 -3.95
N ARG A 51 -6.00 5.29 -4.09
CA ARG A 51 -6.55 6.13 -5.16
C ARG A 51 -6.17 5.61 -6.54
N GLN A 52 -4.91 5.22 -6.73
CA GLN A 52 -4.44 4.66 -8.00
C GLN A 52 -5.16 3.35 -8.36
N ILE A 53 -5.46 2.50 -7.38
CA ILE A 53 -6.27 1.29 -7.59
C ILE A 53 -7.70 1.65 -7.99
N TYR A 54 -8.32 2.65 -7.35
CA TYR A 54 -9.65 3.11 -7.73
C TYR A 54 -9.69 3.69 -9.13
N ASP A 55 -8.70 4.50 -9.52
CA ASP A 55 -8.59 5.05 -10.88
C ASP A 55 -8.52 3.91 -11.93
N LEU A 56 -7.80 2.81 -11.62
CA LEU A 56 -7.75 1.63 -12.49
C LEU A 56 -9.07 0.87 -12.54
N VAL A 57 -9.81 0.79 -11.43
CA VAL A 57 -11.14 0.15 -11.37
C VAL A 57 -12.16 0.95 -12.17
N GLU A 58 -12.15 2.27 -12.05
CA GLU A 58 -13.01 3.17 -12.84
C GLU A 58 -12.71 3.00 -14.33
N LEU A 59 -11.43 3.07 -14.73
CA LEU A 59 -11.02 2.86 -16.11
C LEU A 59 -11.47 1.49 -16.65
N ALA A 60 -11.25 0.41 -15.90
CA ALA A 60 -11.66 -0.92 -16.31
C ALA A 60 -13.20 -1.06 -16.40
N THR A 61 -13.94 -0.31 -15.58
CA THR A 61 -15.41 -0.24 -15.65
C THR A 61 -15.87 0.46 -16.91
N ASP A 62 -15.31 1.62 -17.21
CA ASP A 62 -15.64 2.42 -18.39
C ASP A 62 -15.34 1.68 -19.69
N GLU A 63 -14.23 0.94 -19.73
CA GLU A 63 -13.84 0.10 -20.87
C GLU A 63 -14.61 -1.23 -20.93
N LYS A 64 -15.45 -1.54 -19.93
CA LYS A 64 -16.12 -2.84 -19.76
C LYS A 64 -15.12 -4.01 -19.77
N ASN A 65 -13.93 -3.78 -19.23
CA ASN A 65 -12.87 -4.78 -19.14
C ASN A 65 -13.07 -5.65 -17.90
N TYR A 66 -13.96 -6.65 -18.01
CA TYR A 66 -14.32 -7.53 -16.90
C TYR A 66 -13.14 -8.38 -16.38
N ILE A 67 -12.14 -8.66 -17.22
CA ILE A 67 -10.93 -9.39 -16.83
C ILE A 67 -10.08 -8.52 -15.90
N ALA A 68 -9.83 -7.26 -16.27
CA ALA A 68 -9.12 -6.31 -15.42
C ALA A 68 -9.89 -6.03 -14.12
N LEU A 69 -11.22 -5.88 -14.19
CA LEU A 69 -12.04 -5.72 -13.00
C LEU A 69 -11.88 -6.89 -12.03
N ASN A 70 -11.97 -8.14 -12.52
CA ASN A 70 -11.78 -9.31 -11.66
C ASN A 70 -10.38 -9.36 -11.02
N PHE A 71 -9.34 -9.01 -11.78
CA PHE A 71 -7.98 -8.92 -11.27
C PHE A 71 -7.82 -7.85 -10.18
N LEU A 72 -8.41 -6.67 -10.37
CA LEU A 72 -8.29 -5.53 -9.45
C LEU A 72 -9.06 -5.74 -8.13
N GLN A 73 -10.08 -6.60 -8.08
CA GLN A 73 -10.85 -6.87 -6.85
C GLN A 73 -9.97 -7.30 -5.66
N TRP A 74 -8.90 -8.06 -5.95
CA TRP A 74 -7.96 -8.46 -4.90
C TRP A 74 -7.27 -7.23 -4.28
N PHE A 75 -6.81 -6.30 -5.10
CA PHE A 75 -6.15 -5.07 -4.64
C PHE A 75 -7.11 -4.12 -3.91
N VAL A 76 -8.37 -4.06 -4.31
CA VAL A 76 -9.39 -3.28 -3.59
C VAL A 76 -9.57 -3.81 -2.16
N SER A 77 -9.58 -5.13 -2.00
CA SER A 77 -9.69 -5.77 -0.68
C SER A 77 -8.40 -5.57 0.12
N GLU A 78 -7.26 -5.74 -0.52
CA GLU A 78 -5.94 -5.56 0.10
C GLU A 78 -5.75 -4.14 0.65
N GLN A 79 -6.09 -3.11 -0.14
CA GLN A 79 -5.93 -1.73 0.31
C GLN A 79 -6.81 -1.37 1.51
N LEU A 80 -7.94 -2.05 1.73
CA LEU A 80 -8.72 -1.89 2.95
C LEU A 80 -7.93 -2.36 4.18
N GLU A 81 -7.23 -3.50 4.07
CA GLU A 81 -6.40 -4.05 5.14
C GLU A 81 -5.16 -3.17 5.38
N GLU A 82 -4.44 -2.80 4.31
CA GLU A 82 -3.23 -1.96 4.38
C GLU A 82 -3.49 -0.59 5.01
N VAL A 83 -4.53 0.12 4.56
CA VAL A 83 -4.89 1.44 5.12
C VAL A 83 -5.29 1.31 6.59
N SER A 84 -6.14 0.34 6.93
CA SER A 84 -6.57 0.12 8.32
C SER A 84 -5.37 -0.17 9.24
N SER A 85 -4.43 -0.99 8.75
CA SER A 85 -3.21 -1.37 9.45
C SER A 85 -2.28 -0.17 9.64
N ALA A 86 -2.10 0.66 8.61
CA ALA A 86 -1.32 1.88 8.69
C ALA A 86 -1.93 2.92 9.66
N GLU A 87 -3.26 3.11 9.63
CA GLU A 87 -3.97 4.00 10.56
C GLU A 87 -3.86 3.55 12.02
N ALA A 88 -3.96 2.24 12.27
CA ALA A 88 -3.80 1.66 13.60
C ALA A 88 -2.39 1.93 14.15
N ARG A 89 -1.35 1.67 13.34
CA ARG A 89 0.05 1.96 13.71
C ARG A 89 0.26 3.45 14.00
N LEU A 90 -0.22 4.34 13.14
CA LEU A 90 -0.12 5.78 13.34
C LEU A 90 -0.81 6.22 14.64
N THR A 91 -1.97 5.64 14.95
CA THR A 91 -2.71 5.91 16.18
C THR A 91 -1.92 5.51 17.42
N VAL A 92 -1.28 4.33 17.40
CA VAL A 92 -0.44 3.85 18.50
C VAL A 92 0.77 4.74 18.71
N ILE A 93 1.48 5.08 17.62
CA ILE A 93 2.64 5.98 17.67
C ILE A 93 2.26 7.34 18.26
N ARG A 94 1.12 7.89 17.84
CA ARG A 94 0.59 9.15 18.37
C ARG A 94 0.27 9.06 19.86
N ARG A 95 -0.27 7.93 20.33
CA ARG A 95 -0.60 7.70 21.74
C ARG A 95 0.65 7.50 22.61
N ALA A 96 1.69 6.85 22.08
CA ALA A 96 2.94 6.60 22.78
C ALA A 96 3.77 7.88 23.01
N GLY A 97 3.53 8.93 22.21
CA GLY A 97 4.24 10.20 22.32
C GLY A 97 5.75 10.02 22.12
N PRO A 98 6.62 10.55 23.00
CA PRO A 98 8.07 10.40 22.85
C PRO A 98 8.59 8.99 23.18
N SER A 99 7.77 8.10 23.73
CA SER A 99 8.20 6.78 24.19
C SER A 99 8.16 5.74 23.08
N VAL A 100 9.25 5.63 22.32
CA VAL A 100 9.39 4.62 21.24
C VAL A 100 9.28 3.19 21.79
N LEU A 101 9.72 2.94 23.02
CA LEU A 101 9.63 1.62 23.65
C LEU A 101 8.19 1.14 23.82
N MET A 102 7.22 2.04 24.01
CA MET A 102 5.81 1.66 24.08
C MET A 102 5.25 1.25 22.72
N VAL A 103 5.75 1.84 21.63
CA VAL A 103 5.40 1.43 20.25
C VAL A 103 5.93 0.03 20.00
N GLU A 104 7.19 -0.24 20.33
CA GLU A 104 7.80 -1.57 20.17
C GLU A 104 7.07 -2.65 20.97
N ALA A 105 6.70 -2.35 22.22
CA ALA A 105 5.96 -3.28 23.06
C ALA A 105 4.58 -3.62 22.47
N TYR A 106 3.89 -2.65 21.87
CA TYR A 106 2.62 -2.88 21.19
C TYR A 106 2.81 -3.80 19.96
N LEU A 107 3.76 -3.47 19.09
CA LEU A 107 4.02 -4.22 17.87
C LEU A 107 4.36 -5.70 18.18
N ALA A 108 5.17 -5.94 19.20
CA ALA A 108 5.55 -7.29 19.63
C ALA A 108 4.37 -8.16 20.08
N HIS A 109 3.26 -7.55 20.52
CA HIS A 109 2.05 -8.27 20.89
C HIS A 109 1.07 -8.48 19.73
N GLU A 110 1.09 -7.62 18.71
CA GLU A 110 0.25 -7.76 17.51
C GLU A 110 0.81 -8.75 16.48
N THR A 111 2.13 -8.89 16.36
CA THR A 111 2.73 -9.95 15.53
C THR A 111 2.55 -11.33 16.18
N LYS A 112 1.41 -11.96 15.94
CA LYS A 112 1.15 -13.38 16.19
C LYS A 112 0.38 -14.01 15.04
#